data_AF-A0A820CUJ8-F1
#
_entry.id   AF-A0A820CUJ8-F1
#
_cell.length_a   1.000
_cell.length_b   1.000
_cell.length_c   1.000
_cell.angle_alpha   90.00
_cell.angle_beta   90.00
_cell.angle_gamma   90.00
#
_symmetry.space_group_name_H-M   'P 1'
#
loop_
_entity.id
_entity.type
_entity.pdbx_description
1 polymer ?
#
loop_
_entity_poly.entity_id
_entity_poly.type
_entity_poly.pdbx_seq_one_letter_code
_entity_poly.pdbx_strand_id
1 'polypeptide(L)'
;MLCFYILTIITFTAVDALSFAGQRSYGSMIFHMTGRAPTDYENYGCWCRTGSKPERYVDDVDLCCKFRFHCYDVALQSSKCNGIAAEYSIQLDRSIKCIDYNETCAYELCICDKQAVECFKNNLDK
;
A
#
# COMPACT_ATOMS: atom_id res chain seq x y z
N MET A 1 3.99 20.47 10.86
CA MET A 1 3.27 19.20 11.15
C MET A 1 4.26 18.07 10.91
N LEU A 2 4.92 17.60 11.97
CA LEU A 2 6.14 16.78 11.86
C LEU A 2 5.79 15.30 12.13
N CYS A 3 5.92 14.44 11.11
CA CYS A 3 5.74 12.98 11.17
C CYS A 3 6.87 12.24 11.92
N PHE A 4 7.59 12.92 12.82
CA PHE A 4 8.82 12.40 13.43
C PHE A 4 8.49 11.64 14.73
N TYR A 5 8.90 10.37 14.79
CA TYR A 5 9.27 9.78 16.08
C TYR A 5 10.60 10.40 16.53
N ILE A 6 10.70 10.65 17.83
CA ILE A 6 11.86 11.17 18.54
C ILE A 6 13.14 10.44 18.10
N LEU A 7 14.21 11.20 17.82
CA LEU A 7 15.57 10.77 17.45
C LEU A 7 15.93 9.32 17.84
N THR A 8 15.84 8.40 16.89
CA THR A 8 16.61 7.16 16.96
C THR A 8 17.53 7.10 15.76
N ILE A 9 18.83 7.03 16.08
CA ILE A 9 19.98 7.03 15.16
C ILE A 9 19.70 6.08 14.00
N ILE A 10 19.87 6.59 12.77
CA ILE A 10 19.66 5.88 11.52
C ILE A 10 20.59 4.66 11.49
N THR A 11 20.07 3.48 11.83
CA THR A 11 20.62 2.23 11.33
C THR A 11 19.90 1.95 10.03
N PHE A 12 20.57 2.23 8.92
CA PHE A 12 20.17 1.82 7.57
C PHE A 12 20.19 0.28 7.56
N THR A 13 19.12 -0.34 8.03
CA THR A 13 18.92 -1.78 7.98
C THR A 13 18.32 -2.11 6.61
N ALA A 14 18.62 -3.29 6.08
CA ALA A 14 18.28 -3.76 4.72
C ALA A 14 16.77 -3.91 4.43
N VAL A 15 15.91 -3.16 5.13
CA VAL A 15 14.44 -3.23 5.07
C VAL A 15 13.91 -2.66 3.75
N ASP A 16 14.72 -1.89 3.01
CA ASP A 16 14.36 -1.35 1.69
C ASP A 16 14.19 -2.43 0.59
N ALA A 17 14.42 -3.71 0.91
CA ALA A 17 14.27 -4.84 -0.02
C ALA A 17 12.94 -5.61 0.14
N LEU A 18 12.12 -5.33 1.16
CA LEU A 18 10.71 -5.75 1.23
C LEU A 18 9.87 -4.59 0.67
N SER A 19 9.28 -4.59 -0.52
CA SER A 19 9.00 -5.65 -1.47
C SER A 19 8.48 -4.94 -2.72
N PHE A 20 9.21 -4.97 -3.84
CA PHE A 20 8.75 -4.45 -5.15
C PHE A 20 7.56 -5.25 -5.72
N ALA A 21 7.22 -6.38 -5.09
CA ALA A 21 6.16 -7.28 -5.49
C ALA A 21 4.80 -6.56 -5.48
N GLY A 22 4.13 -6.50 -6.63
CA GLY A 22 2.83 -5.87 -6.80
C GLY A 22 2.88 -4.36 -7.06
N GLN A 23 4.03 -3.70 -6.94
CA GLN A 23 4.10 -2.24 -7.00
C GLN A 23 3.69 -1.67 -8.37
N ARG A 24 3.99 -2.38 -9.47
CA ARG A 24 3.50 -2.00 -10.81
C ARG A 24 1.98 -2.05 -10.90
N SER A 25 1.38 -3.14 -10.44
CA SER A 25 -0.06 -3.31 -10.42
C SER A 25 -0.74 -2.26 -9.52
N TYR A 26 -0.18 -1.98 -8.35
CA TYR A 26 -0.65 -0.90 -7.46
C TYR A 26 -0.62 0.47 -8.16
N GLY A 27 0.49 0.83 -8.80
CA GLY A 27 0.60 2.08 -9.55
C GLY A 27 -0.43 2.17 -10.68
N SER A 28 -0.66 1.09 -11.42
CA SER A 28 -1.71 1.05 -12.45
C SER A 28 -3.11 1.24 -11.86
N MET A 29 -3.41 0.64 -10.70
CA MET A 29 -4.69 0.86 -10.00
C MET A 29 -4.86 2.34 -9.61
N ILE A 30 -3.84 2.95 -9.00
CA ILE A 30 -3.88 4.35 -8.57
C ILE A 30 -4.23 5.26 -9.75
N PHE A 31 -3.45 5.17 -10.83
CA PHE A 31 -3.66 6.01 -12.01
C PHE A 31 -5.07 5.82 -12.58
N HIS A 32 -5.51 4.57 -12.70
CA HIS A 32 -6.82 4.23 -13.27
C HIS A 32 -7.99 4.77 -12.45
N MET A 33 -7.93 4.69 -11.12
CA MET A 33 -9.06 5.08 -10.27
C MET A 33 -9.07 6.57 -9.89
N THR A 34 -7.90 7.21 -9.87
CA THR A 34 -7.74 8.57 -9.34
C THR A 34 -7.33 9.59 -10.40
N GLY A 35 -6.80 9.15 -11.54
CA GLY A 35 -6.19 10.02 -12.56
C GLY A 35 -4.88 10.67 -12.13
N ARG A 36 -4.38 10.39 -10.92
CA ARG A 36 -3.15 10.96 -10.36
C ARG A 36 -1.95 10.05 -10.60
N ALA A 37 -0.75 10.62 -10.60
CA ALA A 37 0.47 9.84 -10.74
C ALA A 37 0.68 8.99 -9.47
N PRO A 38 1.12 7.72 -9.58
CA PRO A 38 1.42 6.90 -8.40
C PRO A 38 2.42 7.57 -7.44
N THR A 39 3.38 8.31 -8.00
CA THR A 39 4.39 9.08 -7.26
C THR A 39 3.80 10.16 -6.35
N ASP A 40 2.57 10.62 -6.61
CA ASP A 40 1.87 11.59 -5.75
C ASP A 40 1.56 10.98 -4.37
N TYR A 41 1.48 9.65 -4.27
CA TYR A 41 1.19 8.92 -3.04
C TYR A 41 2.44 8.29 -2.41
N GLU A 42 3.47 7.91 -3.19
CA GLU A 42 4.64 7.15 -2.69
C GLU A 42 5.43 7.84 -1.55
N ASN A 43 5.34 9.16 -1.42
CA ASN A 43 6.00 9.91 -0.34
C ASN A 43 5.05 10.90 0.35
N TYR A 44 3.75 10.61 0.31
CA TYR A 44 2.74 11.44 0.94
C TYR A 44 2.60 11.13 2.43
N GLY A 45 2.39 12.17 3.23
CA GLY A 45 2.04 12.03 4.64
C GLY A 45 3.06 11.26 5.48
N CYS A 46 2.57 10.59 6.52
CA CYS A 46 3.38 9.83 7.45
C CYS A 46 3.40 8.31 7.15
N TRP A 47 2.37 7.80 6.48
CA TRP A 47 2.10 6.37 6.28
C TRP A 47 2.23 5.90 4.83
N CYS A 48 2.12 6.78 3.84
CA CYS A 48 2.33 6.36 2.45
C CYS A 48 3.82 6.12 2.13
N ARG A 49 4.72 6.42 3.08
CA ARG A 49 6.15 6.09 3.06
C ARG A 49 6.45 4.79 3.79
N THR A 50 7.18 3.89 3.14
CA THR A 50 7.75 2.69 3.75
C THR A 50 8.85 3.06 4.76
N GLY A 51 8.83 2.51 5.98
CA GLY A 51 9.99 2.51 6.89
C GLY A 51 9.78 3.06 8.31
N SER A 52 8.64 3.66 8.63
CA SER A 52 8.29 4.04 10.01
C SER A 52 6.79 3.89 10.25
N LYS A 53 6.36 3.46 11.45
CA LYS A 53 4.93 3.24 11.82
C LYS A 53 4.40 4.37 12.76
N PRO A 54 4.33 5.64 12.34
CA PRO A 54 3.85 6.77 13.16
C PRO A 54 2.41 6.59 13.60
N GLU A 55 2.07 6.75 14.88
CA GLU A 55 0.67 6.66 15.32
C GLU A 55 -0.26 7.63 14.56
N ARG A 56 0.28 8.79 14.16
CA ARG A 56 -0.44 9.88 13.50
C ARG A 56 -0.51 9.71 11.99
N TYR A 57 -1.59 10.21 11.41
CA TYR A 57 -1.80 10.43 9.98
C TYR A 57 -2.16 11.91 9.76
N VAL A 58 -1.79 12.47 8.62
CA VAL A 58 -1.99 13.91 8.35
C VAL A 58 -3.38 14.25 7.81
N ASP A 59 -4.03 13.31 7.14
CA ASP A 59 -5.37 13.41 6.57
C ASP A 59 -5.95 12.02 6.20
N ASP A 60 -7.07 12.02 5.47
CA ASP A 60 -7.77 10.80 5.07
C ASP A 60 -6.98 9.97 4.02
N VAL A 61 -6.17 10.59 3.16
CA VAL A 61 -5.30 9.87 2.21
C VAL A 61 -4.20 9.12 2.96
N ASP A 62 -3.58 9.77 3.95
CA ASP A 62 -2.56 9.16 4.79
C ASP A 62 -3.15 8.04 5.67
N LEU A 63 -4.41 8.18 6.09
CA LEU A 63 -5.15 7.11 6.76
C LEU A 63 -5.40 5.90 5.84
N CYS A 64 -5.69 6.09 4.55
CA CYS A 64 -5.78 4.99 3.58
C CYS A 64 -4.46 4.20 3.51
N CYS A 65 -3.33 4.91 3.52
CA CYS A 65 -2.00 4.29 3.52
C CYS A 65 -1.72 3.49 4.81
N LYS A 66 -2.16 4.00 5.97
CA LYS A 66 -2.11 3.25 7.23
C LYS A 66 -2.88 1.94 7.15
N PHE A 67 -4.09 1.96 6.59
CA PHE A 67 -4.88 0.74 6.41
C PHE A 67 -4.22 -0.24 5.44
N ARG A 68 -3.67 0.24 4.33
CA ARG A 68 -2.89 -0.57 3.39
C ARG A 68 -1.74 -1.29 4.10
N PHE A 69 -0.97 -0.56 4.90
CA PHE A 69 0.14 -1.11 5.69
C PHE A 69 -0.32 -2.24 6.60
N HIS A 70 -1.38 -2.03 7.40
CA HIS A 70 -1.91 -3.06 8.28
C HIS A 70 -2.48 -4.27 7.53
N CYS A 71 -3.12 -4.04 6.38
CA CYS A 71 -3.61 -5.12 5.53
C CYS A 71 -2.45 -6.01 5.04
N TYR A 72 -1.35 -5.41 4.58
CA TYR A 72 -0.14 -6.14 4.19
C TYR A 72 0.47 -6.92 5.36
N ASP A 73 0.56 -6.32 6.55
CA ASP A 73 1.09 -6.99 7.75
C ASP A 73 0.29 -8.25 8.09
N VAL A 74 -1.04 -8.18 8.00
CA VAL A 74 -1.94 -9.32 8.22
C VAL A 74 -1.81 -10.36 7.10
N ALA A 75 -1.79 -9.93 5.83
CA ALA A 75 -1.66 -10.84 4.69
C ALA A 75 -0.33 -11.61 4.74
N LEU A 76 0.78 -10.92 5.03
CA LEU A 76 2.09 -11.56 5.15
C LEU A 76 2.17 -12.55 6.31
N GLN A 77 1.39 -12.37 7.38
CA GLN A 77 1.27 -13.34 8.48
C GLN A 77 0.34 -14.51 8.14
N SER A 78 -0.40 -14.46 7.03
CA SER A 78 -1.30 -15.54 6.62
C SER A 78 -0.52 -16.77 6.13
N SER A 79 -1.12 -17.95 6.25
CA SER A 79 -0.55 -19.20 5.73
C SER A 79 -0.40 -19.21 4.21
N LYS A 80 -1.02 -18.26 3.50
CA LYS A 80 -0.95 -18.14 2.04
C LYS A 80 0.32 -17.41 1.62
N CYS A 81 0.75 -16.41 2.39
CA CYS A 81 1.97 -15.63 2.11
C CYS A 81 3.20 -16.15 2.86
N ASN A 82 3.06 -16.65 4.08
CA ASN A 82 4.17 -17.16 4.92
C ASN A 82 5.36 -16.17 4.99
N GLY A 83 5.07 -14.89 5.19
CA GLY A 83 6.04 -13.80 5.29
C GLY A 83 6.60 -13.30 3.96
N ILE A 84 6.18 -13.87 2.83
CA ILE A 84 6.71 -13.54 1.50
C ILE A 84 5.63 -12.83 0.68
N ALA A 85 5.95 -11.62 0.21
CA ALA A 85 5.11 -10.89 -0.73
C ALA A 85 5.15 -11.52 -2.12
N ALA A 86 4.04 -11.46 -2.86
CA ALA A 86 3.91 -12.00 -4.21
C ALA A 86 3.50 -10.92 -5.21
N GLU A 87 4.00 -11.02 -6.44
CA GLU A 87 3.43 -10.29 -7.57
C GLU A 87 2.00 -10.77 -7.81
N TYR A 88 1.14 -9.85 -8.25
CA TYR A 88 -0.26 -10.15 -8.49
C TYR A 88 -0.76 -9.46 -9.76
N SER A 89 -1.78 -10.07 -10.35
CA SER A 89 -2.36 -9.68 -11.63
C SER A 89 -3.69 -8.96 -11.43
N ILE A 90 -3.93 -7.97 -12.28
CA ILE A 90 -5.12 -7.12 -12.21
C ILE A 90 -5.80 -7.04 -13.57
N GLN A 91 -7.11 -6.78 -13.53
CA GLN A 91 -7.86 -6.31 -14.68
C GLN A 91 -8.56 -4.99 -14.31
N LEU A 92 -8.39 -3.98 -15.17
CA LEU A 92 -8.94 -2.65 -15.00
C LEU A 92 -10.06 -2.42 -16.03
N ASP A 93 -11.26 -2.11 -15.54
CA ASP A 93 -12.43 -1.72 -16.32
C ASP A 93 -13.14 -0.58 -15.58
N ARG A 94 -14.47 -0.58 -15.41
CA ARG A 94 -15.17 0.34 -14.49
C ARG A 94 -14.74 0.20 -13.03
N SER A 95 -14.10 -0.90 -12.67
CA SER A 95 -13.57 -1.18 -11.33
C SER A 95 -12.29 -2.01 -11.40
N ILE A 96 -11.59 -2.11 -10.26
CA ILE A 96 -10.42 -2.98 -10.10
C ILE A 96 -10.88 -4.42 -9.83
N LYS A 97 -10.31 -5.36 -10.59
CA LYS A 97 -10.47 -6.80 -10.35
C LYS A 97 -9.11 -7.43 -10.07
N CYS A 98 -9.01 -8.15 -8.96
CA CYS A 98 -7.92 -9.07 -8.66
C CYS A 98 -8.22 -10.41 -9.34
N ILE A 99 -7.36 -10.84 -10.26
CA ILE A 99 -7.63 -11.99 -11.14
C ILE A 99 -6.90 -13.26 -10.73
N ASP A 100 -6.00 -13.18 -9.75
CA ASP A 100 -5.39 -14.37 -9.14
C ASP A 100 -6.42 -15.19 -8.36
N TYR A 101 -6.10 -16.47 -8.13
CA TYR A 101 -6.97 -17.35 -7.35
C TYR A 101 -7.06 -16.88 -5.89
N ASN A 102 -8.27 -16.89 -5.32
CA ASN A 102 -8.57 -16.27 -4.03
C ASN A 102 -7.90 -16.89 -2.80
N GLU A 103 -7.29 -18.07 -2.95
CA GLU A 103 -6.51 -18.75 -1.90
C GLU A 103 -4.99 -18.52 -2.03
N THR A 104 -4.57 -17.55 -2.84
CA THR A 104 -3.15 -17.21 -3.02
C THR A 104 -2.75 -15.94 -2.25
N CYS A 105 -1.46 -15.83 -1.92
CA CYS A 105 -0.90 -14.59 -1.39
C CYS A 105 -1.11 -13.41 -2.34
N ALA A 106 -0.92 -13.64 -3.65
CA ALA A 106 -1.11 -12.64 -4.69
C ALA A 106 -2.50 -12.00 -4.61
N TYR A 107 -3.54 -12.82 -4.44
CA TYR A 107 -4.89 -12.30 -4.28
C TYR A 107 -5.07 -11.47 -3.01
N GLU A 108 -4.57 -11.91 -1.86
CA GLU A 108 -4.69 -11.14 -0.60
C GLU A 108 -4.03 -9.76 -0.70
N LEU A 109 -2.82 -9.71 -1.26
CA LEU A 109 -2.09 -8.44 -1.45
C LEU A 109 -2.80 -7.54 -2.47
N CYS A 110 -3.35 -8.11 -3.55
CA CYS A 110 -4.16 -7.35 -4.50
C CYS A 110 -5.40 -6.73 -3.86
N ILE A 111 -6.07 -7.45 -2.94
CA ILE A 111 -7.23 -6.94 -2.22
C ILE A 111 -6.83 -5.76 -1.32
N CYS A 112 -5.70 -5.86 -0.62
CA CYS A 112 -5.17 -4.75 0.18
C CYS A 112 -4.96 -3.49 -0.67
N ASP A 113 -4.34 -3.64 -1.84
CA ASP A 113 -4.05 -2.52 -2.74
C ASP A 113 -5.29 -1.95 -3.41
N LYS A 114 -6.23 -2.81 -3.80
CA LYS A 114 -7.54 -2.38 -4.29
C LYS A 114 -8.26 -1.51 -3.27
N GLN A 115 -8.32 -1.94 -2.02
CA GLN A 115 -9.00 -1.20 -0.95
C GLN A 115 -8.35 0.16 -0.69
N ALA A 116 -7.02 0.22 -0.69
CA ALA A 116 -6.27 1.46 -0.54
C ALA A 116 -6.57 2.45 -1.68
N VAL A 117 -6.59 1.97 -2.92
CA VAL A 117 -6.88 2.81 -4.09
C VAL A 117 -8.34 3.27 -4.13
N GLU A 118 -9.30 2.41 -3.78
CA GLU A 118 -10.70 2.79 -3.64
C GLU A 118 -10.87 3.85 -2.54
N CYS A 119 -10.09 3.76 -1.47
CA CYS A 119 -10.02 4.77 -0.42
C CYS A 119 -9.45 6.11 -0.94
N PHE A 120 -8.37 6.10 -1.72
CA PHE A 120 -7.82 7.32 -2.34
C PHE A 120 -8.83 8.02 -3.25
N LYS A 121 -9.54 7.24 -4.09
CA LYS A 121 -10.57 7.78 -4.99
C LYS A 121 -11.67 8.57 -4.25
N ASN A 122 -11.96 8.19 -3.01
CA ASN A 122 -12.97 8.87 -2.20
C ASN A 122 -12.43 10.10 -1.45
N ASN A 123 -11.12 10.38 -1.53
CA ASN A 123 -10.43 11.43 -0.79
C ASN A 123 -9.54 12.32 -1.69
N LEU A 124 -9.90 12.51 -2.96
CA LEU A 124 -9.06 13.19 -3.97
C LEU A 124 -8.92 14.71 -3.82
N ASP A 125 -9.78 15.36 -3.03
CA ASP A 125 -9.92 16.82 -2.96
C ASP A 125 -9.35 17.43 -1.67
N LYS A 126 -8.46 16.72 -0.96
CA LYS A 126 -7.82 17.21 0.25
C LYS A 126 -6.32 16.92 0.23
#